data_AF-A0A517MU29-F1
#
_entry.id   AF-A0A517MU29-F1
#
_cell.length_a   1.000
_cell.length_b   1.000
_cell.length_c   1.000
_cell.angle_alpha   90.00
_cell.angle_beta   90.00
_cell.angle_gamma   90.00
#
_symmetry.space_group_name_H-M   'P 1'
#
loop_
_entity.id
_entity.type
_entity.pdbx_description
1 polymer ?
#
loop_
_entity_poly.entity_id
_entity_poly.type
_entity_poly.pdbx_seq_one_letter_code
_entity_poly.pdbx_strand_id
1 'polypeptide(L)' 'MDKKAKKRIEVIRKKITSNQVLLAAAKEQPDDPDEPARLEAEIEKLKAEMAELKSS' A
#
# COMPACT_ATOMS: atom_id res chain seq x y z
N MET A 1 -20.55 4.02 -3.87
CA MET A 1 -19.31 4.78 -3.56
C MET A 1 -19.57 6.27 -3.39
N ASP A 2 -19.62 6.71 -2.13
CA ASP A 2 -19.61 8.11 -1.71
C ASP A 2 -18.34 8.83 -2.23
N LYS A 3 -18.41 10.15 -2.47
CA LYS A 3 -17.27 11.03 -2.77
C LYS A 3 -16.15 10.87 -1.74
N LYS A 4 -16.48 10.65 -0.47
CA LYS A 4 -15.51 10.34 0.60
C LYS A 4 -14.79 9.01 0.37
N ALA A 5 -15.52 7.95 0.03
CA ALA A 5 -14.95 6.63 -0.25
C ALA A 5 -14.01 6.67 -1.47
N LYS A 6 -14.41 7.36 -2.55
CA LYS A 6 -13.54 7.57 -3.72
C LYS A 6 -12.24 8.30 -3.38
N LYS A 7 -12.31 9.36 -2.58
CA LYS A 7 -11.13 10.10 -2.11
C LYS A 7 -10.20 9.21 -1.27
N ARG A 8 -10.77 8.38 -0.40
CA ARG A 8 -10.00 7.47 0.45
C ARG A 8 -9.30 6.37 -0.35
N ILE A 9 -9.98 5.79 -1.35
CA ILE A 9 -9.38 4.85 -2.31
C ILE A 9 -8.22 5.51 -3.08
N GLU A 10 -8.34 6.78 -3.48
CA GLU A 10 -7.28 7.51 -4.15
C GLU A 10 -6.05 7.70 -3.25
N VAL A 11 -6.27 8.06 -1.97
CA VAL A 11 -5.18 8.18 -0.98
C VAL A 11 -4.51 6.83 -0.75
N ILE A 12 -5.28 5.76 -0.59
CA ILE A 12 -4.75 4.40 -0.41
C ILE A 12 -3.94 3.96 -1.63
N ARG A 13 -4.41 4.23 -2.85
CA ARG A 13 -3.64 3.96 -4.07
C ARG A 13 -2.30 4.68 -4.07
N LYS A 14 -2.28 5.97 -3.73
CA LYS A 14 -1.03 6.75 -3.65
C LYS A 14 -0.06 6.13 -2.65
N LYS A 15 -0.55 5.73 -1.47
CA LYS A 15 0.27 5.03 -0.46
C LYS A 15 0.82 3.70 -0.97
N ILE A 16 0.00 2.89 -1.64
CA ILE A 16 0.44 1.62 -2.24
C ILE A 16 1.56 1.86 -3.25
N THR A 17 1.40 2.84 -4.15
CA THR A 17 2.42 3.16 -5.15
C THR A 17 3.73 3.62 -4.50
N SER A 18 3.67 4.49 -3.48
CA SER A 18 4.87 4.89 -2.72
C SER A 18 5.55 3.71 -2.04
N ASN A 19 4.79 2.84 -1.35
CA ASN A 19 5.33 1.66 -0.69
C ASN A 19 5.89 0.64 -1.68
N GLN A 20 5.34 0.52 -2.90
CA GLN A 20 5.89 -0.34 -3.95
C GLN A 20 7.25 0.16 -4.45
N VAL A 21 7.44 1.47 -4.58
CA VAL A 21 8.74 2.06 -4.93
C VAL A 21 9.76 1.81 -3.83
N LEU A 22 9.36 2.01 -2.56
CA LEU A 22 10.21 1.71 -1.41
C LEU A 22 10.56 0.22 -1.35
N LEU A 23 9.59 -0.67 -1.62
CA LEU A 23 9.82 -2.10 -1.65
C LEU A 23 10.80 -2.51 -2.75
N ALA A 24 10.70 -1.89 -3.93
CA ALA A 24 11.65 -2.13 -5.01
C ALA A 24 13.06 -1.67 -4.63
N ALA A 25 13.19 -0.49 -4.02
CA ALA A 25 14.46 0.04 -3.53
C ALA A 25 15.06 -0.85 -2.43
N ALA A 26 14.25 -1.26 -1.44
CA ALA A 26 14.67 -2.14 -0.35
C ALA A 26 15.02 -3.55 -0.83
N LYS A 27 14.42 -4.04 -1.92
CA LYS A 27 14.80 -5.31 -2.56
C LYS A 27 16.11 -5.21 -3.34
N GLU A 28 16.42 -4.04 -3.89
CA GLU A 28 17.63 -3.80 -4.67
C GLU A 28 18.85 -3.58 -3.77
N GLN A 29 18.68 -2.81 -2.68
CA GLN A 29 19.70 -2.53 -1.67
C GLN A 29 19.08 -2.65 -0.27
N PRO A 30 18.98 -3.87 0.29
CA PRO A 30 18.43 -4.07 1.61
C PRO A 30 19.42 -3.59 2.67
N ASP A 31 19.21 -2.38 3.19
CA ASP A 31 19.88 -1.90 4.40
C ASP A 31 19.34 -2.65 5.63
N ASP A 32 18.05 -2.97 5.65
CA ASP A 32 17.38 -3.82 6.65
C ASP A 32 16.73 -5.03 5.96
N PRO A 33 17.10 -6.28 6.33
CA PRO A 33 16.51 -7.48 5.76
C PRO A 33 15.01 -7.64 6.05
N ASP A 34 14.48 -7.01 7.10
CA ASP A 34 13.07 -7.08 7.48
C ASP A 34 12.21 -5.98 6.81
N GLU A 35 12.84 -4.93 6.27
CA GLU A 35 12.13 -3.81 5.65
C GLU A 35 11.27 -4.23 4.44
N PRO A 36 11.75 -5.06 3.49
CA PRO A 36 10.92 -5.56 2.42
C PRO A 36 9.68 -6.29 2.92
N ALA A 37 9.82 -7.14 3.95
CA ALA A 37 8.70 -7.90 4.51
C ALA A 37 7.66 -6.98 5.17
N ARG A 38 8.10 -5.94 5.88
CA ARG A 38 7.20 -4.93 6.48
C ARG A 38 6.45 -4.14 5.42
N LEU A 39 7.14 -3.69 4.38
CA LEU A 39 6.53 -2.95 3.27
C LEU A 39 5.52 -3.81 2.51
N GLU A 40 5.81 -5.09 2.31
CA GLU A 40 4.90 -6.04 1.67
C GLU A 40 3.63 -6.26 2.51
N ALA A 41 3.77 -6.43 3.83
CA ALA A 41 2.64 -6.54 4.75
C ALA A 41 1.75 -5.29 4.76
N GLU A 42 2.36 -4.09 4.76
CA GLU A 42 1.61 -2.83 4.72
C GLU A 42 0.89 -2.64 3.38
N ILE A 43 1.51 -3.04 2.25
CA ILE A 43 0.84 -3.03 0.94
C ILE A 43 -0.37 -3.95 0.94
N GLU A 44 -0.27 -5.17 1.46
CA GLU A 44 -1.39 -6.12 1.52
C GLU A 44 -2.52 -5.60 2.41
N LYS A 45 -2.19 -5.01 3.57
CA LYS A 45 -3.18 -4.36 4.43
C LYS A 45 -3.92 -3.22 3.72
N LEU A 46 -3.20 -2.36 2.98
CA LEU A 46 -3.78 -1.27 2.21
C LEU A 46 -4.65 -1.79 1.04
N LYS A 47 -4.26 -2.89 0.40
CA LYS A 47 -5.07 -3.54 -0.64
C LYS A 47 -6.37 -4.11 -0.06
N ALA A 48 -6.31 -4.73 1.12
CA ALA A 48 -7.49 -5.22 1.83
C ALA A 48 -8.45 -4.08 2.20
N GLU A 49 -7.94 -3.00 2.82
CA GLU A 49 -8.75 -1.80 3.13
C GLU A 49 -9.38 -1.20 1.85
N MET A 50 -8.64 -1.17 0.74
CA MET A 50 -9.19 -0.72 -0.55
C MET A 50 -10.29 -1.64 -1.08
N ALA A 51 -10.16 -2.96 -0.91
CA ALA A 51 -11.15 -3.93 -1.35
C ALA A 51 -12.45 -3.79 -0.54
N GLU A 52 -12.34 -3.68 0.78
CA GLU A 52 -13.48 -3.43 1.68
C GLU A 52 -14.22 -2.12 1.33
N LEU A 53 -13.47 -1.04 1.09
CA LEU A 53 -14.03 0.25 0.67
C LEU A 53 -14.69 0.23 -0.72
N LYS A 54 -14.35 -0.73 -1.58
CA LYS A 54 -15.01 -0.92 -2.88
C LYS A 54 -16.27 -1.76 -2.77
N SER A 55 -16.32 -2.71 -1.83
CA SER A 55 -17.50 -3.54 -1.55
C SER A 55 -18.54 -2.82 -0.69
N SER A 56 -18.16 -1.73 -0.01
CA SER A 56 -19.03 -0.90 0.82
C SER A 56 -19.63 0.30 0.09
#